data_AF-A0A078AW92-F1
#
_entry.id   AF-A0A078AW92-F1
#
_cell.length_a   1.000
_cell.length_b   1.000
_cell.length_c   1.000
_cell.angle_alpha   90.00
_cell.angle_beta   90.00
_cell.angle_gamma   90.00
#
_symmetry.space_group_name_H-M   'P 1'
#
loop_
_entity.id
_entity.type
_entity.pdbx_description
1 polymer ?
#
loop_
_entity_poly.entity_id
_entity_poly.type
_entity_poly.pdbx_seq_one_letter_code
_entity_poly.pdbx_strand_id
1 'polypeptide(L)'
;MRQFSFDRLTVHYTQRKAMKLWIDELRQRQAHQDKPFSQKCMEFFTKKKRRFFYMLMLYGLYHYYRRITNFFRTRKQRTINKYKKRFITRYNPKSITFTLPESFQYKPEKLTQESVNKLGACFLDGERRLKNGFSRQLIINILTALGKMDENQQKEFLSASGYRTMRKRILCSCNMKEFLELIESKIVVDENGISNEAQLIDGFIHEYNEEIDDFEDRVEKLIKEIELKNLGSHDEELNKEEKKKREEEKKLEKEAASNKTVEDQNNAQNAKQ
;
A
#
# COMPACT_ATOMS: atom_id res chain seq x y z
N MET A 1 -56.84 -35.48 49.07
CA MET A 1 -56.06 -36.22 48.05
C MET A 1 -54.74 -35.50 47.83
N ARG A 2 -53.60 -36.11 48.18
CA ARG A 2 -52.27 -35.55 47.88
C ARG A 2 -51.99 -35.78 46.39
N GLN A 3 -51.97 -34.73 45.59
CA GLN A 3 -51.44 -34.80 44.23
C GLN A 3 -49.95 -35.15 44.35
N PHE A 4 -49.60 -36.39 44.03
CA PHE A 4 -48.22 -36.80 43.84
C PHE A 4 -47.69 -36.05 42.62
N SER A 5 -47.00 -34.94 42.87
CA SER A 5 -46.30 -34.18 41.85
C SER A 5 -45.28 -35.11 41.17
N PHE A 6 -45.46 -35.30 39.86
CA PHE A 6 -44.55 -36.01 38.95
C PHE A 6 -43.08 -35.54 39.05
N ASP A 7 -42.84 -34.42 39.70
CA ASP A 7 -41.55 -33.78 39.95
C ASP A 7 -40.57 -34.60 40.81
N ARG A 8 -41.00 -35.65 41.53
CA ARG A 8 -40.10 -36.45 42.39
C ARG A 8 -39.54 -37.72 41.77
N LEU A 9 -40.02 -38.17 40.61
CA LEU A 9 -39.70 -39.49 40.05
C LEU A 9 -38.61 -39.53 38.96
N THR A 10 -38.05 -38.38 38.54
CA THR A 10 -37.03 -38.36 37.47
C THR A 10 -35.74 -37.69 37.93
N VAL A 11 -34.86 -38.49 38.55
CA VAL A 11 -33.52 -38.10 39.02
C VAL A 11 -32.52 -37.86 37.85
N HIS A 12 -32.85 -38.28 36.63
CA HIS A 12 -31.99 -38.06 35.46
C HIS A 12 -32.30 -36.73 34.75
N TYR A 13 -31.41 -35.76 34.95
CA TYR A 13 -31.49 -34.38 34.44
C TYR A 13 -31.61 -34.28 32.91
N THR A 14 -31.06 -35.24 32.16
CA THR A 14 -31.14 -35.30 30.69
C THR A 14 -32.54 -35.65 30.19
N GLN A 15 -33.21 -36.61 30.82
CA GLN A 15 -34.57 -37.03 30.45
C GLN A 15 -35.59 -35.93 30.75
N ARG A 16 -35.44 -35.19 31.86
CA ARG A 16 -36.31 -34.05 32.19
C ARG A 16 -36.15 -32.90 31.18
N LYS A 17 -34.92 -32.63 30.72
CA LYS A 17 -34.66 -31.61 29.69
C LYS A 17 -35.23 -32.02 28.34
N ALA A 18 -35.09 -33.30 27.96
CA ALA A 18 -35.68 -33.84 26.73
C ALA A 18 -37.22 -33.80 26.79
N MET A 19 -37.82 -34.17 27.92
CA MET A 19 -39.27 -34.15 28.12
C MET A 19 -39.81 -32.71 28.11
N LYS A 20 -39.12 -31.74 28.72
CA LYS A 20 -39.48 -30.32 28.62
C LYS A 20 -39.42 -29.81 27.18
N LEU A 21 -38.34 -30.10 26.45
CA LEU A 21 -38.21 -29.77 25.03
C LEU A 21 -39.36 -30.35 24.19
N TRP A 22 -39.73 -31.61 24.46
CA TRP A 22 -40.82 -32.28 23.75
C TRP A 22 -42.19 -31.69 24.09
N ILE A 23 -42.45 -31.37 25.36
CA ILE A 23 -43.69 -30.68 25.79
C ILE A 23 -43.78 -29.30 25.14
N ASP A 24 -42.68 -28.55 25.10
CA ASP A 24 -42.64 -27.24 24.46
C ASP A 24 -42.84 -27.35 22.94
N GLU A 25 -42.29 -28.37 22.30
CA GLU A 25 -42.52 -28.66 20.88
C GLU A 25 -43.99 -29.01 20.60
N LEU A 26 -44.61 -29.83 21.45
CA LEU A 26 -46.04 -30.15 21.33
C LEU A 26 -46.92 -28.92 21.51
N ARG A 27 -46.62 -28.06 22.50
CA ARG A 27 -47.33 -26.80 22.69
C ARG A 27 -47.16 -25.87 21.49
N GLN A 28 -45.96 -25.81 20.90
CA GLN A 28 -45.73 -25.04 19.68
C GLN A 28 -46.50 -25.61 18.49
N ARG A 29 -46.63 -26.94 18.36
CA ARG A 29 -47.43 -27.59 17.31
C ARG A 29 -48.93 -27.29 17.47
N GLN A 30 -49.45 -27.38 18.68
CA GLN A 30 -50.85 -27.02 18.98
C GLN A 30 -51.10 -25.53 18.70
N ALA A 31 -50.25 -24.64 19.23
CA ALA A 31 -50.34 -23.21 18.97
C ALA A 31 -50.19 -22.86 17.48
N HIS A 32 -49.48 -23.67 16.70
CA HIS A 32 -49.40 -23.50 15.25
C HIS A 32 -50.65 -24.05 14.55
N GLN A 33 -51.25 -25.13 15.04
CA GLN A 33 -52.45 -25.74 14.48
C GLN A 33 -53.68 -24.82 14.62
N ASP A 34 -53.77 -24.08 15.72
CA ASP A 34 -54.86 -23.14 16.01
C ASP A 34 -54.77 -21.81 15.24
N LYS A 35 -53.64 -21.55 14.56
CA LYS A 35 -53.49 -20.33 13.74
C LYS A 35 -54.34 -20.38 12.47
N PRO A 36 -54.92 -19.24 12.05
CA PRO A 36 -55.62 -19.13 10.77
C PRO A 36 -54.69 -19.45 9.59
N PHE A 37 -55.25 -20.01 8.53
CA PHE A 37 -54.50 -20.48 7.35
C PHE A 37 -53.61 -19.40 6.72
N SER A 38 -54.07 -18.15 6.68
CA SER A 38 -53.31 -17.00 6.16
C SER A 38 -52.00 -16.75 6.92
N GLN A 39 -52.00 -16.90 8.25
CA GLN A 39 -50.79 -16.77 9.07
C GLN A 39 -49.80 -17.91 8.81
N LYS A 40 -50.28 -19.14 8.63
CA LYS A 40 -49.44 -20.30 8.28
C LYS A 40 -48.75 -20.10 6.93
N CYS A 41 -49.48 -19.59 5.94
CA CYS A 41 -48.90 -19.23 4.64
C CYS A 41 -47.84 -18.12 4.77
N MET A 42 -48.10 -17.05 5.55
CA MET A 42 -47.13 -15.99 5.80
C MET A 42 -45.86 -16.48 6.50
N GLU A 43 -45.98 -17.35 7.51
CA GLU A 43 -44.82 -17.99 8.16
C GLU A 43 -44.02 -18.87 7.17
N PHE A 44 -44.69 -19.57 6.26
CA PHE A 44 -44.04 -20.33 5.20
C PHE A 44 -43.27 -19.42 4.23
N PHE A 45 -43.88 -18.32 3.78
CA PHE A 45 -43.23 -17.36 2.89
C PHE A 45 -42.06 -16.63 3.56
N THR A 46 -42.17 -16.24 4.84
CA THR A 46 -41.06 -15.62 5.58
C THR A 46 -39.89 -16.59 5.78
N LYS A 47 -40.17 -17.86 6.12
CA LYS A 47 -39.15 -18.92 6.18
C LYS A 47 -38.49 -19.16 4.80
N LYS A 48 -39.27 -19.12 3.71
CA LYS A 48 -38.76 -19.26 2.33
C LYS A 48 -37.86 -18.08 1.92
N LYS A 49 -38.27 -16.84 2.19
CA LYS A 49 -37.46 -15.63 1.97
C LYS A 49 -36.14 -15.69 2.74
N ARG A 50 -36.18 -16.13 4.00
CA ARG A 50 -34.98 -16.29 4.83
C ARG A 50 -34.00 -17.33 4.27
N ARG A 51 -34.51 -18.47 3.78
CA ARG A 51 -33.66 -19.47 3.08
C ARG A 51 -33.02 -18.91 1.82
N PHE A 52 -33.78 -18.18 1.01
CA PHE A 52 -33.26 -17.55 -0.20
C PHE A 52 -32.19 -16.49 0.10
N PHE A 53 -32.39 -15.70 1.15
CA PHE A 53 -31.39 -14.73 1.62
C PHE A 53 -30.08 -15.41 2.03
N TYR A 54 -30.12 -16.52 2.77
CA TYR A 54 -28.90 -17.27 3.13
C TYR A 54 -28.19 -17.84 1.91
N MET A 55 -28.92 -18.35 0.92
CA MET A 55 -28.33 -18.83 -0.33
C MET A 55 -27.66 -17.70 -1.13
N LEU A 56 -28.29 -16.53 -1.22
CA LEU A 56 -27.69 -15.34 -1.85
C LEU A 56 -26.44 -14.87 -1.11
N MET A 57 -26.46 -14.84 0.23
CA MET A 57 -25.29 -14.49 1.04
C MET A 57 -24.13 -15.47 0.81
N LEU A 58 -24.40 -16.78 0.81
CA LEU A 58 -23.39 -17.80 0.53
C LEU A 58 -22.84 -17.67 -0.90
N TYR A 59 -23.70 -17.40 -1.89
CA TYR A 59 -23.29 -17.17 -3.27
C TYR A 59 -22.42 -15.91 -3.40
N GLY A 60 -22.82 -14.80 -2.76
CA GLY A 60 -22.03 -13.57 -2.72
C GLY A 60 -20.67 -13.77 -2.06
N LEU A 61 -20.63 -14.49 -0.94
CA LEU A 61 -19.38 -14.87 -0.26
C LEU A 61 -18.50 -15.74 -1.15
N TYR A 62 -19.07 -16.74 -1.84
CA TYR A 62 -18.34 -17.61 -2.77
C TYR A 62 -17.72 -16.81 -3.92
N HIS A 63 -18.49 -15.90 -4.52
CA HIS A 63 -17.99 -15.06 -5.61
C HIS A 63 -16.91 -14.07 -5.12
N TYR A 64 -17.07 -13.52 -3.92
CA TYR A 64 -16.12 -12.55 -3.35
C TYR A 64 -14.87 -13.22 -2.77
N TYR A 65 -14.94 -14.48 -2.36
CA TYR A 65 -13.82 -15.25 -1.81
C TYR A 65 -12.59 -15.26 -2.72
N ARG A 66 -12.79 -15.39 -4.04
CA ARG A 66 -11.68 -15.36 -5.01
C ARG A 66 -10.98 -14.00 -5.05
N ARG A 67 -11.71 -12.89 -4.91
CA ARG A 67 -11.11 -11.54 -4.85
C ARG A 67 -10.31 -11.34 -3.57
N ILE A 68 -10.87 -11.75 -2.43
CA ILE A 68 -10.19 -11.66 -1.13
C ILE A 68 -8.90 -12.49 -1.13
N THR A 69 -8.97 -13.74 -1.56
CA THR A 69 -7.79 -14.62 -1.59
C THR A 69 -6.71 -14.10 -2.55
N ASN A 70 -7.09 -13.58 -3.72
CA ASN A 70 -6.16 -12.91 -4.63
C ASN A 70 -5.51 -11.68 -3.98
N PHE A 71 -6.28 -10.83 -3.29
CA PHE A 71 -5.74 -9.67 -2.59
C PHE A 71 -4.67 -10.07 -1.56
N PHE A 72 -4.95 -11.07 -0.73
CA PHE A 72 -3.98 -11.59 0.24
C PHE A 72 -2.77 -12.24 -0.43
N ARG A 73 -2.98 -13.01 -1.51
CA ARG A 73 -1.89 -13.63 -2.29
C ARG A 73 -0.97 -12.56 -2.87
N THR A 74 -1.50 -11.51 -3.49
CA THR A 74 -0.71 -10.41 -4.06
C THR A 74 0.04 -9.65 -2.97
N ARG A 75 -0.60 -9.38 -1.83
CA ARG A 75 0.07 -8.72 -0.69
C ARG A 75 1.21 -9.57 -0.13
N LYS A 76 0.98 -10.88 0.04
CA LYS A 76 2.01 -11.84 0.47
C LYS A 76 3.16 -11.91 -0.54
N GLN A 77 2.85 -11.97 -1.84
CA GLN A 77 3.84 -12.01 -2.90
C GLN A 77 4.72 -10.76 -2.93
N ARG A 78 4.13 -9.55 -2.79
CA ARG A 78 4.86 -8.29 -2.73
C ARG A 78 5.84 -8.26 -1.56
N THR A 79 5.40 -8.72 -0.38
CA THR A 79 6.25 -8.80 0.80
C THR A 79 7.40 -9.79 0.59
N ILE A 80 7.11 -11.00 0.09
CA ILE A 80 8.15 -12.01 -0.21
C ILE A 80 9.16 -11.46 -1.23
N ASN A 81 8.70 -10.86 -2.32
CA ASN A 81 9.58 -10.28 -3.34
C ASN A 81 10.46 -9.17 -2.76
N LYS A 82 9.92 -8.33 -1.86
CA LYS A 82 10.69 -7.29 -1.15
C LYS A 82 11.80 -7.89 -0.29
N TYR A 83 11.51 -8.93 0.49
CA TYR A 83 12.51 -9.61 1.32
C TYR A 83 13.53 -10.37 0.48
N LYS A 84 13.09 -11.07 -0.57
CA LYS A 84 13.97 -11.77 -1.50
C LYS A 84 14.94 -10.80 -2.19
N LYS A 85 14.45 -9.64 -2.65
CA LYS A 85 15.30 -8.59 -3.23
C LYS A 85 16.35 -8.11 -2.23
N ARG A 86 15.94 -7.79 -0.98
CA ARG A 86 16.86 -7.36 0.10
C ARG A 86 17.90 -8.43 0.47
N PHE A 87 17.49 -9.69 0.47
CA PHE A 87 18.37 -10.80 0.77
C PHE A 87 19.42 -10.97 -0.35
N ILE A 88 18.96 -11.01 -1.61
CA ILE A 88 19.85 -11.12 -2.77
C ILE A 88 20.82 -9.94 -2.84
N THR A 89 20.36 -8.72 -2.60
CA THR A 89 21.23 -7.53 -2.58
C THR A 89 22.32 -7.63 -1.51
N ARG A 90 22.04 -8.26 -0.37
CA ARG A 90 22.99 -8.38 0.73
C ARG A 90 24.03 -9.49 0.53
N TYR A 91 23.63 -10.63 -0.05
CA TYR A 91 24.48 -11.83 -0.08
C TYR A 91 25.01 -12.21 -1.47
N ASN A 92 24.35 -11.78 -2.55
CA ASN A 92 24.81 -12.03 -3.91
C ASN A 92 24.39 -10.91 -4.87
N PRO A 93 25.02 -9.73 -4.78
CA PRO A 93 24.66 -8.57 -5.58
C PRO A 93 24.82 -8.80 -7.09
N LYS A 94 25.72 -9.71 -7.51
CA LYS A 94 25.91 -10.09 -8.92
C LYS A 94 24.68 -10.79 -9.51
N SER A 95 23.87 -11.45 -8.68
CA SER A 95 22.66 -12.15 -9.12
C SER A 95 21.43 -11.25 -9.27
N ILE A 96 21.47 -10.01 -8.77
CA ILE A 96 20.38 -9.03 -8.96
C ILE A 96 20.18 -8.75 -10.46
N THR A 97 21.27 -8.70 -11.23
CA THR A 97 21.30 -8.48 -12.68
C THR A 97 20.39 -9.45 -13.45
N PHE A 98 20.21 -10.68 -12.96
CA PHE A 98 19.33 -11.69 -13.60
C PHE A 98 17.85 -11.61 -13.18
N THR A 99 17.53 -10.90 -12.09
CA THR A 99 16.14 -10.72 -11.59
C THR A 99 15.54 -9.34 -11.91
N LEU A 100 16.36 -8.41 -12.41
CA LEU A 100 15.97 -7.10 -12.90
C LEU A 100 15.34 -7.00 -14.33
N PRO A 101 15.17 -8.05 -15.17
CA PRO A 101 14.74 -7.85 -16.56
C PRO A 101 13.46 -7.01 -16.71
N GLU A 102 12.46 -7.16 -15.84
CA GLU A 102 11.22 -6.35 -15.91
C GLU A 102 11.43 -4.87 -15.58
N SER A 103 12.36 -4.53 -14.68
CA SER A 103 12.71 -3.12 -14.40
C SER A 103 13.69 -2.53 -15.42
N PHE A 104 14.39 -3.36 -16.19
CA PHE A 104 15.20 -2.97 -17.35
C PHE A 104 14.42 -2.92 -18.67
N GLN A 105 13.12 -3.24 -18.66
CA GLN A 105 12.27 -3.07 -19.85
C GLN A 105 12.01 -1.60 -20.19
N TYR A 106 12.42 -0.65 -19.33
CA TYR A 106 12.40 0.75 -19.72
C TYR A 106 13.44 0.98 -20.80
N LYS A 107 12.94 1.13 -22.03
CA LYS A 107 13.73 1.51 -23.18
C LYS A 107 13.50 3.00 -23.45
N PRO A 108 14.47 3.87 -23.13
CA PRO A 108 14.33 5.29 -23.43
C PRO A 108 14.21 5.51 -24.94
N GLU A 109 13.49 6.56 -25.34
CA GLU A 109 13.22 6.91 -26.72
C GLU A 109 14.34 7.76 -27.34
N LYS A 110 14.95 8.66 -26.55
CA LYS A 110 15.97 9.61 -27.01
C LYS A 110 17.42 9.19 -26.72
N LEU A 111 17.61 8.07 -26.01
CA LEU A 111 18.94 7.56 -25.67
C LEU A 111 19.29 6.36 -26.55
N THR A 112 20.51 6.34 -27.08
CA THR A 112 21.05 5.18 -27.78
C THR A 112 21.32 4.03 -26.80
N GLN A 113 21.35 2.79 -27.30
CA GLN A 113 21.61 1.62 -26.46
C GLN A 113 23.02 1.66 -25.84
N GLU A 114 24.01 2.22 -26.56
CA GLU A 114 25.37 2.37 -26.05
C GLU A 114 25.40 3.29 -24.83
N SER A 115 24.76 4.45 -24.95
CA SER A 115 24.55 5.42 -23.87
C SER A 115 23.86 4.81 -22.65
N VAL A 116 22.78 4.05 -22.86
CA VAL A 116 22.08 3.34 -21.79
C VAL A 116 23.00 2.34 -21.09
N ASN A 117 23.84 1.62 -21.83
CA ASN A 117 24.79 0.67 -21.25
C ASN A 117 25.86 1.39 -20.41
N LYS A 118 26.40 2.52 -20.89
CA LYS A 118 27.38 3.35 -20.15
C LYS A 118 26.77 3.90 -18.85
N LEU A 119 25.61 4.53 -18.95
CA LEU A 119 24.87 5.05 -17.78
C LEU A 119 24.47 3.92 -16.82
N GLY A 120 24.05 2.78 -17.36
CA GLY A 120 23.70 1.60 -16.56
C GLY A 120 24.90 1.04 -15.79
N ALA A 121 26.08 1.00 -16.41
CA ALA A 121 27.32 0.60 -15.73
C ALA A 121 27.69 1.59 -14.61
N CYS A 122 27.63 2.90 -14.88
CA CYS A 122 27.86 3.96 -13.89
C CYS A 122 26.88 3.86 -12.70
N PHE A 123 25.58 3.69 -12.97
CA PHE A 123 24.57 3.53 -11.92
C PHE A 123 24.82 2.28 -11.05
N LEU A 124 25.14 1.15 -11.68
CA LEU A 124 25.43 -0.10 -10.96
C LEU A 124 26.72 -0.01 -10.15
N ASP A 125 27.71 0.73 -10.64
CA ASP A 125 28.93 1.03 -9.88
C ASP A 125 28.58 1.84 -8.62
N GLY A 126 27.85 2.94 -8.77
CA GLY A 126 27.49 3.78 -7.63
C GLY A 126 26.56 3.07 -6.64
N GLU A 127 25.66 2.19 -7.10
CA GLU A 127 24.87 1.32 -6.22
C GLU A 127 25.74 0.38 -5.36
N ARG A 128 26.92 -0.02 -5.85
CA ARG A 128 27.84 -0.90 -5.11
C ARG A 128 28.76 -0.12 -4.18
N ARG A 129 29.20 1.07 -4.61
CA ARG A 129 30.17 1.89 -3.85
C ARG A 129 29.50 2.63 -2.68
N LEU A 130 28.28 3.11 -2.86
CA LEU A 130 27.59 3.94 -1.86
C LEU A 130 26.75 3.12 -0.89
N LYS A 131 26.83 3.46 0.40
CA LYS A 131 26.10 2.82 1.50
C LYS A 131 24.59 2.88 1.33
N ASN A 132 24.08 3.99 0.77
CA ASN A 132 22.65 4.20 0.54
C ASN A 132 22.24 3.96 -0.92
N GLY A 133 23.14 3.40 -1.75
CA GLY A 133 22.94 3.22 -3.19
C GLY A 133 23.07 4.52 -3.98
N PHE A 134 22.63 4.48 -5.24
CA PHE A 134 22.72 5.62 -6.17
C PHE A 134 21.74 6.73 -5.77
N SER A 135 22.21 7.64 -4.91
CA SER A 135 21.34 8.62 -4.24
C SER A 135 20.84 9.73 -5.17
N ARG A 136 19.68 10.31 -4.86
CA ARG A 136 19.15 11.45 -5.60
C ARG A 136 20.03 12.69 -5.49
N GLN A 137 20.67 12.91 -4.33
CA GLN A 137 21.57 14.04 -4.14
C GLN A 137 22.82 13.94 -5.02
N LEU A 138 23.34 12.73 -5.25
CA LEU A 138 24.47 12.54 -6.19
C LEU A 138 24.09 13.00 -7.59
N ILE A 139 22.92 12.59 -8.08
CA ILE A 139 22.43 12.97 -9.40
C ILE A 139 22.24 14.49 -9.50
N ILE A 140 21.70 15.11 -8.44
CA ILE A 140 21.56 16.56 -8.35
C ILE A 140 22.91 17.26 -8.46
N ASN A 141 23.91 16.84 -7.67
CA ASN A 141 25.22 17.46 -7.67
C ASN A 141 25.85 17.43 -9.07
N ILE A 142 25.84 16.25 -9.70
CA ILE A 142 26.39 16.05 -11.05
C ILE A 142 25.63 16.90 -12.09
N LEU A 143 24.30 16.85 -12.13
CA LEU A 143 23.53 17.62 -13.10
C LEU A 143 23.59 19.12 -12.87
N THR A 144 23.82 19.56 -11.63
CA THR A 144 24.02 20.98 -11.30
C THR A 144 25.40 21.45 -11.76
N ALA A 145 26.45 20.64 -11.57
CA ALA A 145 27.79 20.92 -12.10
C ALA A 145 27.78 21.08 -13.63
N LEU A 146 27.00 20.25 -14.32
CA LEU A 146 26.81 20.33 -15.77
C LEU A 146 25.86 21.47 -16.23
N GLY A 147 25.29 22.24 -15.30
CA GLY A 147 24.32 23.31 -15.62
C GLY A 147 23.01 22.79 -16.22
N LYS A 148 22.62 21.54 -15.95
CA LYS A 148 21.42 20.88 -16.49
C LYS A 148 20.24 20.83 -15.52
N MET A 149 20.43 21.29 -14.28
CA MET A 149 19.40 21.31 -13.25
C MET A 149 19.45 22.59 -12.41
N ASP A 150 18.30 23.25 -12.28
CA ASP A 150 18.13 24.46 -11.46
C ASP A 150 17.61 24.13 -10.06
N GLU A 151 17.65 25.10 -9.13
CA GLU A 151 17.23 24.88 -7.73
C GLU A 151 15.77 24.41 -7.60
N ASN A 152 14.89 24.83 -8.52
CA ASN A 152 13.49 24.44 -8.50
C ASN A 152 13.33 22.97 -8.89
N GLN A 153 13.98 22.52 -9.96
CA GLN A 153 13.98 21.10 -10.36
C GLN A 153 14.65 20.22 -9.31
N GLN A 154 15.69 20.71 -8.61
CA GLN A 154 16.31 19.97 -7.50
C GLN A 154 15.29 19.70 -6.38
N LYS A 155 14.55 20.73 -5.96
CA LYS A 155 13.52 20.61 -4.93
C LYS A 155 12.40 19.66 -5.36
N GLU A 156 11.95 19.79 -6.60
CA GLU A 156 10.94 18.89 -7.18
C GLU A 156 11.42 17.44 -7.18
N PHE A 157 12.63 17.19 -7.68
CA PHE A 157 13.22 15.85 -7.75
C PHE A 157 13.43 15.20 -6.38
N LEU A 158 13.85 15.98 -5.36
CA LEU A 158 13.92 15.50 -3.97
C LEU A 158 12.53 15.21 -3.41
N SER A 159 11.53 16.06 -3.69
CA SER A 159 10.17 15.90 -3.20
C SER A 159 9.46 14.67 -3.78
N ALA A 160 9.78 14.30 -5.02
CA ALA A 160 9.25 13.12 -5.70
C ALA A 160 9.62 11.79 -5.01
N SER A 161 10.46 11.81 -3.98
CA SER A 161 10.91 10.60 -3.27
C SER A 161 9.84 10.05 -2.33
N GLY A 162 8.81 10.86 -2.03
CA GLY A 162 7.73 10.50 -1.10
C GLY A 162 8.16 10.45 0.37
N TYR A 163 9.43 10.71 0.69
CA TYR A 163 9.89 10.82 2.06
C TYR A 163 9.56 12.20 2.63
N ARG A 164 9.37 12.26 3.95
CA ARG A 164 9.04 13.52 4.65
C ARG A 164 10.27 14.32 5.04
N THR A 165 11.24 13.66 5.68
CA THR A 165 12.41 14.35 6.22
C THR A 165 13.44 14.59 5.13
N MET A 166 14.04 15.79 5.09
CA MET A 166 15.06 16.16 4.09
C MET A 166 16.20 15.15 4.03
N ARG A 167 16.72 14.70 5.18
CA ARG A 167 17.71 13.62 5.26
C ARG A 167 17.32 12.38 4.44
N LYS A 168 16.08 11.91 4.59
CA LYS A 168 15.61 10.71 3.86
C LYS A 168 15.40 10.98 2.37
N ARG A 169 15.05 12.21 1.99
CA ARG A 169 14.93 12.61 0.57
C ARG A 169 16.31 12.62 -0.11
N ILE A 170 17.29 13.23 0.55
CA ILE A 170 18.69 13.36 0.08
C ILE A 170 19.33 11.97 -0.10
N LEU A 171 19.22 11.12 0.93
CA LEU A 171 19.80 9.78 0.93
C LEU A 171 18.94 8.73 0.20
N CYS A 172 17.79 9.10 -0.36
CA CYS A 172 16.95 8.16 -1.09
C CYS A 172 17.69 7.68 -2.33
N SER A 173 17.79 6.36 -2.52
CA SER A 173 18.25 5.82 -3.79
C SER A 173 17.23 6.09 -4.89
N CYS A 174 17.73 6.46 -6.06
CA CYS A 174 16.98 6.51 -7.30
C CYS A 174 16.90 5.09 -7.88
N ASN A 175 15.84 4.77 -8.63
CA ASN A 175 15.82 3.54 -9.42
C ASN A 175 16.32 3.81 -10.86
N MET A 176 16.78 2.77 -11.56
CA MET A 176 17.35 2.92 -12.92
C MET A 176 16.39 3.61 -13.89
N LYS A 177 15.09 3.30 -13.80
CA LYS A 177 14.07 3.90 -14.68
C LYS A 177 13.96 5.41 -14.43
N GLU A 178 13.77 5.82 -13.17
CA GLU A 178 13.73 7.23 -12.76
C GLU A 178 15.01 7.98 -13.16
N PHE A 179 16.17 7.31 -13.03
CA PHE A 179 17.45 7.86 -13.44
C PHE A 179 17.52 8.08 -14.96
N LEU A 180 17.19 7.07 -15.77
CA LEU A 180 17.23 7.18 -17.23
C LEU A 180 16.18 8.18 -17.75
N GLU A 181 14.96 8.18 -17.21
CA GLU A 181 13.91 9.17 -17.52
C GLU A 181 14.39 10.60 -17.24
N LEU A 182 15.08 10.80 -16.11
CA LEU A 182 15.63 12.10 -15.77
C LEU A 182 16.73 12.53 -16.75
N ILE A 183 17.71 11.66 -17.06
CA ILE A 183 18.78 12.00 -18.01
C ILE A 183 18.20 12.28 -19.40
N GLU A 184 17.25 11.47 -19.85
CA GLU A 184 16.56 11.63 -21.11
C GLU A 184 15.81 12.96 -21.23
N SER A 185 15.22 13.44 -20.12
CA SER A 185 14.58 14.76 -20.07
C SER A 185 15.54 15.94 -20.28
N LYS A 186 16.85 15.71 -20.10
CA LYS A 186 17.90 16.73 -20.25
C LYS A 186 18.54 16.74 -21.64
N ILE A 187 18.19 15.77 -22.49
CA ILE A 187 18.66 15.72 -23.86
C ILE A 187 17.86 16.72 -24.70
N VAL A 188 18.60 17.58 -25.38
CA VAL A 188 18.07 18.58 -26.32
C VAL A 188 18.50 18.14 -27.72
N VAL A 189 17.54 18.15 -28.63
CA VAL A 189 17.77 17.87 -30.05
C VAL A 189 17.53 19.18 -30.79
N ASP A 190 18.57 19.66 -31.48
CA ASP A 190 18.51 20.91 -32.23
C ASP A 190 17.68 20.75 -33.52
N GLU A 191 17.32 21.86 -34.17
CA GLU A 191 16.56 21.88 -35.43
C GLU A 191 17.24 21.08 -36.57
N ASN A 192 18.55 20.91 -36.49
CA ASN A 192 19.35 20.11 -37.43
C ASN A 192 19.33 18.60 -37.12
N GLY A 193 18.58 18.16 -36.10
CA GLY A 193 18.53 16.77 -35.65
C GLY A 193 19.79 16.30 -34.89
N ILE A 194 20.71 17.22 -34.58
CA ILE A 194 21.92 16.92 -33.80
C ILE A 194 21.53 16.89 -32.33
N SER A 195 21.81 15.75 -31.68
CA SER A 195 21.55 15.53 -30.25
C SER A 195 22.77 15.87 -29.41
N ASN A 196 22.55 16.49 -28.25
CA ASN A 196 23.61 16.72 -27.25
C ASN A 196 23.88 15.51 -26.34
N GLU A 197 23.33 14.34 -26.68
CA GLU A 197 23.40 13.10 -25.90
C GLU A 197 24.83 12.71 -25.50
N ALA A 198 25.74 12.60 -26.47
CA ALA A 198 27.10 12.13 -26.21
C ALA A 198 27.84 13.05 -25.22
N GLN A 199 27.75 14.36 -25.44
CA GLN A 199 28.36 15.36 -24.56
C GLN A 199 27.78 15.31 -23.13
N LEU A 200 26.46 15.14 -23.02
CA LEU A 200 25.80 15.03 -21.71
C LEU A 200 26.27 13.79 -20.95
N ILE A 201 26.39 12.66 -21.62
CA ILE A 201 26.72 11.38 -20.99
C ILE A 201 28.18 11.32 -20.59
N ASP A 202 29.08 11.72 -21.48
CA ASP A 202 30.51 11.75 -21.17
C ASP A 202 30.79 12.76 -20.04
N GLY A 203 30.12 13.92 -20.06
CA GLY A 203 30.15 14.88 -18.96
C GLY A 203 29.61 14.31 -17.65
N PHE A 204 28.48 13.60 -17.69
CA PHE A 204 27.90 12.96 -16.50
C PHE A 204 28.84 11.93 -15.89
N ILE A 205 29.46 11.09 -16.72
CA ILE A 205 30.38 10.03 -16.25
C ILE A 205 31.67 10.66 -15.69
N HIS A 206 32.17 11.72 -16.31
CA HIS A 206 33.33 12.44 -15.80
C HIS A 206 33.06 13.02 -14.40
N GLU A 207 32.00 13.80 -14.26
CA GLU A 207 31.59 14.39 -12.98
C GLU A 207 31.26 13.31 -11.93
N TYR A 208 30.64 12.19 -12.34
CA TYR A 208 30.41 11.06 -11.44
C TYR A 208 31.72 10.53 -10.83
N ASN A 209 32.76 10.35 -11.65
CA ASN A 209 34.04 9.81 -11.18
C ASN A 209 34.75 10.79 -10.23
N GLU A 210 34.62 12.09 -10.44
CA GLU A 210 35.14 13.12 -9.52
C GLU A 210 34.32 13.17 -8.21
N GLU A 211 33.00 13.01 -8.30
CA GLU A 211 32.10 13.23 -7.18
C GLU A 211 32.07 12.04 -6.20
N ILE A 212 32.16 10.81 -6.72
CA ILE A 212 31.80 9.57 -6.02
C ILE A 212 32.69 9.24 -4.81
N ASP A 213 33.97 9.59 -4.84
CA ASP A 213 34.94 9.19 -3.82
C ASP A 213 34.70 9.90 -2.49
N ASP A 214 34.40 11.20 -2.53
CA ASP A 214 34.16 12.05 -1.34
C ASP A 214 32.67 12.35 -1.11
N PHE A 215 31.78 11.71 -1.88
CA PHE A 215 30.35 11.99 -1.86
C PHE A 215 29.72 11.79 -0.48
N GLU A 216 30.00 10.66 0.18
CA GLU A 216 29.36 10.32 1.46
C GLU A 216 29.67 11.34 2.55
N ASP A 217 30.93 11.77 2.64
CA ASP A 217 31.37 12.74 3.63
C ASP A 217 30.77 14.13 3.37
N ARG A 218 30.71 14.56 2.10
CA ARG A 218 30.09 15.83 1.73
C ARG A 218 28.60 15.85 1.98
N VAL A 219 27.89 14.76 1.66
CA VAL A 219 26.45 14.68 1.89
C VAL A 219 26.12 14.62 3.37
N GLU A 220 26.90 13.93 4.19
CA GLU A 220 26.67 13.90 5.64
C GLU A 220 26.92 15.29 6.27
N LYS A 221 27.91 16.06 5.78
CA LYS A 221 28.10 17.46 6.17
C LYS A 221 26.90 18.32 5.78
N LEU A 222 26.43 18.22 4.54
CA LEU A 222 25.26 18.94 4.05
C LEU A 222 24.01 18.63 4.89
N ILE A 223 23.77 17.36 5.21
CA ILE A 223 22.65 16.93 6.04
C ILE A 223 22.74 17.58 7.42
N LYS A 224 23.91 17.56 8.06
CA LYS A 224 24.11 18.20 9.36
C LYS A 224 23.86 19.70 9.30
N GLU A 225 24.32 20.38 8.25
CA GLU A 225 24.05 21.81 8.06
C GLU A 225 22.56 22.12 7.91
N ILE A 226 21.83 21.32 7.13
CA ILE A 226 20.38 21.46 6.97
C ILE A 226 19.67 21.19 8.30
N GLU A 227 20.06 20.13 9.02
CA GLU A 227 19.49 19.80 10.32
C GLU A 227 19.75 20.91 11.35
N LEU A 228 20.95 21.51 11.35
CA LEU A 228 21.30 22.67 12.21
C LEU A 228 20.52 23.93 11.86
N LYS A 229 20.32 24.22 10.56
CA LYS A 229 19.50 25.36 10.11
C LYS A 229 18.02 25.17 10.47
N ASN A 230 17.52 23.94 10.39
CA ASN A 230 16.13 23.61 10.70
C ASN A 230 15.86 23.45 12.21
N LEU A 231 16.90 23.25 13.03
CA LEU A 231 16.83 23.29 14.50
C LEU A 231 16.41 24.69 15.03
N GLY A 232 16.44 25.73 14.20
CA GLY A 232 15.99 27.08 14.54
C GLY A 232 14.65 27.53 13.93
N SER A 233 13.99 26.75 13.06
CA SER A 233 12.78 27.22 12.38
C SER A 233 11.81 26.10 11.97
N HIS A 234 10.56 26.24 12.43
CA HIS A 234 9.28 25.78 11.85
C HIS A 234 9.04 24.31 11.43
N ASP A 235 10.04 23.45 11.22
CA ASP A 235 9.80 22.09 10.71
C ASP A 235 9.18 21.16 11.75
N GLU A 236 9.47 21.33 13.04
CA GLU A 236 8.78 20.59 14.10
C GLU A 236 7.34 21.07 14.30
N GLU A 237 7.08 22.36 14.15
CA GLU A 237 5.75 22.95 14.29
C GLU A 237 4.87 22.61 13.08
N LEU A 238 5.38 22.74 11.86
CA LEU A 238 4.69 22.30 10.64
C LEU A 238 4.42 20.80 10.66
N ASN A 239 5.38 19.98 11.11
CA ASN A 239 5.12 18.55 11.30
C ASN A 239 4.08 18.27 12.41
N LYS A 240 4.03 19.08 13.48
CA LYS A 240 3.00 18.96 14.53
C LYS A 240 1.62 19.38 14.02
N GLU A 241 1.52 20.47 13.27
CA GLU A 241 0.28 20.97 12.69
C GLU A 241 -0.28 20.07 11.59
N GLU A 242 0.56 19.58 10.67
CA GLU A 242 0.10 18.63 9.64
C GLU A 242 -0.27 17.27 10.22
N LYS A 243 0.41 16.84 11.29
CA LYS A 243 0.05 15.61 12.01
C LYS A 243 -1.31 15.78 12.71
N LYS A 244 -1.59 16.95 13.30
CA LYS A 244 -2.91 17.29 13.84
C LYS A 244 -4.00 17.29 12.76
N LYS A 245 -3.77 17.97 11.62
CA LYS A 245 -4.72 17.99 10.48
C LYS A 245 -5.05 16.58 9.98
N ARG A 246 -4.07 15.69 9.84
CA ARG A 246 -4.33 14.30 9.42
C ARG A 246 -5.04 13.47 10.49
N GLU A 247 -4.82 13.74 11.76
CA GLU A 247 -5.57 13.07 12.84
C GLU A 247 -7.03 13.53 12.86
N GLU A 248 -7.28 14.81 12.54
CA GLU A 248 -8.63 15.37 12.36
C GLU A 248 -9.32 14.79 11.12
N GLU A 249 -8.66 14.76 9.96
CA GLU A 249 -9.20 14.12 8.74
C GLU A 249 -9.57 12.65 8.98
N LYS A 250 -8.70 11.89 9.68
CA LYS A 250 -9.00 10.50 10.04
C LYS A 250 -10.14 10.35 11.03
N LYS A 251 -10.36 11.33 11.91
CA LYS A 251 -11.52 11.33 12.82
C LYS A 251 -12.79 11.61 12.02
N LEU A 252 -12.77 12.61 11.14
CA LEU A 252 -13.89 12.94 10.25
C LEU A 252 -14.26 11.79 9.32
N GLU A 253 -13.28 11.09 8.73
CA GLU A 253 -13.54 9.89 7.91
C GLU A 253 -14.19 8.76 8.71
N LYS A 254 -13.78 8.56 9.97
CA LYS A 254 -14.38 7.56 10.86
C LYS A 254 -15.79 7.94 11.27
N GLU A 255 -16.04 9.21 11.57
CA GLU A 255 -17.37 9.73 11.89
C GLU A 255 -18.31 9.64 10.69
N ALA A 256 -17.85 10.00 9.49
CA ALA A 256 -18.62 9.85 8.25
C ALA A 256 -18.95 8.39 7.95
N ALA A 257 -18.00 7.46 8.15
CA ALA A 257 -18.26 6.03 8.00
C ALA A 257 -19.27 5.50 9.03
N SER A 258 -19.18 5.97 10.29
CA SER A 258 -20.14 5.62 11.35
C SER A 258 -21.54 6.14 11.04
N ASN A 259 -21.68 7.41 10.66
CA ASN A 259 -22.96 8.03 10.34
C ASN A 259 -23.64 7.37 9.15
N LYS A 260 -22.87 7.03 8.11
CA LYS A 260 -23.38 6.29 6.95
C LYS A 260 -23.89 4.89 7.35
N THR A 261 -23.22 4.24 8.30
CA THR A 261 -23.66 2.94 8.84
C THR A 261 -24.98 3.05 9.63
N VAL A 262 -25.19 4.17 10.33
CA VAL A 262 -26.43 4.44 11.08
C VAL A 262 -27.59 4.80 10.16
N GLU A 263 -27.36 5.63 9.13
CA GLU A 263 -28.37 5.93 8.10
C GLU A 263 -28.81 4.68 7.34
N ASP A 264 -27.88 3.82 6.96
CA ASP A 264 -28.19 2.55 6.28
C ASP A 264 -29.02 1.61 7.17
N GLN A 265 -28.80 1.63 8.49
CA GLN A 265 -29.60 0.85 9.46
C GLN A 265 -31.01 1.41 9.64
N ASN A 266 -31.16 2.73 9.73
CA ASN A 266 -32.47 3.37 9.89
C ASN A 266 -33.33 3.24 8.63
N ASN A 267 -32.73 3.41 7.44
CA ASN A 267 -33.42 3.18 6.17
C ASN A 267 -33.86 1.71 6.00
N ALA A 268 -33.06 0.75 6.47
CA ALA A 268 -33.43 -0.66 6.47
C ALA A 268 -34.51 -1.03 7.50
N GLN A 269 -34.73 -0.23 8.54
CA GLN A 269 -35.83 -0.40 9.50
C GLN A 269 -37.14 0.22 8.98
N ASN A 270 -37.08 1.41 8.38
CA ASN A 270 -38.27 2.05 7.77
C ASN A 270 -38.80 1.28 6.57
N ALA A 271 -37.94 0.61 5.79
CA ALA A 271 -38.38 -0.25 4.68
C ALA A 271 -39.04 -1.58 5.13
N LYS A 272 -39.09 -1.88 6.43
CA LYS A 272 -39.70 -3.08 7.00
C LYS A 272 -41.03 -2.83 7.72
N GLN A 273 -41.42 -1.57 7.89
CA GLN A 273 -42.78 -1.18 8.30
C GLN A 273 -43.67 -1.09 7.05
#